data_AF-A0A5B1BN59-F1
#
_entry.id   AF-A0A5B1BN59-F1
#
_cell.length_a   1.000
_cell.length_b   1.000
_cell.length_c   1.000
_cell.angle_alpha   90.00
_cell.angle_beta   90.00
_cell.angle_gamma   90.00
#
_symmetry.space_group_name_H-M   'P 1'
#
loop_
_entity.id
_entity.type
_entity.pdbx_description
1 polymer ?
#
loop_
_entity_poly.entity_id
_entity_poly.type
_entity_poly.pdbx_seq_one_letter_code
_entity_poly.pdbx_strand_id
1 'polypeptide(L)'
;ARRARGGTARRVPLIRDETGTVIVGRASWLPPHGARVIHGEAVVDDTVLFDGAAAGVHIEPTLTLPGLRATPGARPWFRWVSGRAAQLGSTGADVVRDGVAAPRSVRRSTFYRHVEGWLLVR
;
A
#
# COMPACT_ATOMS: atom_id res chain seq x y z
N ALA A 1 -2.67 25.41 -9.41
CA ALA A 1 -1.69 26.51 -9.47
C ALA A 1 -1.66 27.41 -8.22
N ARG A 2 -2.79 27.92 -7.71
CA ARG A 2 -2.82 28.84 -6.54
C ARG A 2 -2.28 28.24 -5.22
N ARG A 3 -2.60 26.98 -4.91
CA ARG A 3 -2.12 26.27 -3.70
C ARG A 3 -0.59 26.10 -3.67
N ALA A 4 0.02 25.77 -4.80
CA ALA A 4 1.49 25.71 -4.89
C ALA A 4 2.17 27.08 -4.72
N ARG A 5 1.45 28.18 -4.93
CA ARG A 5 1.98 29.56 -4.84
C ARG A 5 1.78 30.24 -3.48
N GLY A 6 0.83 29.78 -2.65
CA GLY A 6 0.53 30.41 -1.36
C GLY A 6 0.17 29.45 -0.22
N GLY A 7 0.21 28.13 -0.46
CA GLY A 7 -0.07 27.13 0.56
C GLY A 7 1.13 26.93 1.49
N THR A 8 0.88 26.64 2.76
CA THR A 8 1.92 26.31 3.73
C THR A 8 2.29 24.83 3.60
N ALA A 9 3.58 24.54 3.46
CA ALA A 9 4.08 23.17 3.47
C ALA A 9 3.88 22.52 4.85
N ARG A 10 3.22 21.36 4.88
CA ARG A 10 3.04 20.57 6.11
C ARG A 10 3.67 19.19 5.95
N ARG A 11 4.48 18.80 6.93
CA ARG A 11 5.05 17.45 6.97
C ARG A 11 3.93 16.42 7.18
N VAL A 12 3.86 15.44 6.29
CA VAL A 12 2.95 14.29 6.35
C VAL A 12 3.71 12.99 6.15
N PRO A 13 3.16 11.84 6.58
CA PRO A 13 3.77 10.55 6.32
C PRO A 13 4.05 10.34 4.82
N LEU A 14 5.21 9.76 4.56
CA LEU A 14 5.61 9.22 3.27
C LEU A 14 5.59 7.71 3.40
N ILE A 15 5.11 6.99 2.39
CA ILE A 15 5.28 5.53 2.34
C ILE A 15 6.12 5.14 1.14
N ARG A 16 6.90 4.07 1.30
CA ARG A 16 7.73 3.47 0.27
C ARG A 16 7.49 1.97 0.24
N ASP A 17 7.89 1.34 -0.85
CA ASP A 17 8.03 -0.10 -0.89
C ASP A 17 9.47 -0.56 -0.61
N GLU A 18 9.70 -1.87 -0.60
CA GLU A 18 11.00 -2.49 -0.39
C GLU A 18 12.06 -2.11 -1.45
N THR A 19 11.64 -1.61 -2.62
CA THR A 19 12.53 -1.12 -3.69
C THR A 19 12.93 0.34 -3.49
N GLY A 20 12.36 1.01 -2.48
CA GLY A 20 12.55 2.44 -2.25
C GLY A 20 11.63 3.32 -3.10
N THR A 21 10.72 2.73 -3.88
CA THR A 21 9.74 3.47 -4.68
C THR A 21 8.72 4.12 -3.76
N VAL A 22 8.46 5.41 -3.95
CA VAL A 22 7.42 6.12 -3.21
C VAL A 22 6.04 5.83 -3.79
N ILE A 23 5.04 5.69 -2.90
CA ILE A 23 3.62 5.63 -3.25
C ILE A 23 2.92 6.90 -2.77
N VAL A 24 2.21 7.57 -3.69
CA VAL A 24 1.53 8.86 -3.45
C VAL A 24 0.01 8.70 -3.41
N GLY A 25 -0.53 7.77 -4.20
CA GLY A 25 -1.96 7.52 -4.33
C GLY A 25 -2.37 6.17 -3.74
N ARG A 26 -2.02 5.08 -4.43
CA ARG A 26 -2.43 3.73 -4.06
C ARG A 26 -1.45 2.71 -4.59
N ALA A 27 -1.11 1.75 -3.75
CA ALA A 27 -0.52 0.49 -4.17
C ALA A 27 -1.53 -0.66 -4.08
N SER A 28 -1.31 -1.71 -4.84
CA SER A 28 -2.16 -2.91 -4.79
C SER A 28 -1.35 -4.17 -4.98
N TRP A 29 -1.68 -5.19 -4.19
CA TRP A 29 -1.32 -6.57 -4.49
C TRP A 29 -2.50 -7.21 -5.21
N LEU A 30 -2.25 -7.77 -6.39
CA LEU A 30 -3.25 -8.41 -7.25
C LEU A 30 -2.89 -9.88 -7.50
N PRO A 31 -3.88 -10.74 -7.78
CA PRO A 31 -3.63 -12.12 -8.21
C PRO A 31 -2.70 -12.17 -9.43
N PRO A 32 -1.68 -13.05 -9.44
CA PRO A 32 -0.72 -13.12 -10.53
C PRO A 32 -1.30 -13.86 -11.76
N HIS A 33 -0.86 -13.51 -12.97
CA HIS A 33 -1.06 -14.31 -14.20
C HIS A 33 -2.51 -14.77 -14.46
N GLY A 34 -3.50 -13.88 -14.30
CA GLY A 34 -4.91 -14.21 -14.56
C GLY A 34 -5.56 -15.11 -13.50
N ALA A 35 -4.86 -15.39 -12.38
CA ALA A 35 -5.47 -16.01 -11.22
C ALA A 35 -6.59 -15.14 -10.65
N ARG A 36 -7.50 -15.75 -9.88
CA ARG A 36 -8.60 -15.03 -9.21
C ARG A 36 -8.25 -14.54 -7.81
N VAL A 37 -7.24 -15.15 -7.20
CA VAL A 37 -6.81 -14.87 -5.82
C VAL A 37 -5.29 -14.90 -5.70
N ILE A 38 -4.79 -14.16 -4.73
CA ILE A 38 -3.44 -14.30 -4.17
C ILE A 38 -3.54 -15.41 -3.12
N HIS A 39 -2.63 -16.38 -3.15
CA HIS A 39 -2.46 -17.33 -2.07
C HIS A 39 -1.27 -16.93 -1.19
N GLY A 40 -1.48 -16.85 0.12
CA GLY A 40 -0.47 -16.39 1.07
C GLY A 40 -1.05 -15.74 2.31
N GLU A 41 -0.25 -14.88 2.93
CA GLU A 41 -0.58 -14.14 4.13
C GLU A 41 -0.20 -12.68 3.94
N ALA A 42 -1.07 -11.77 4.39
CA ALA A 42 -0.74 -10.36 4.49
C ALA A 42 -1.13 -9.77 5.84
N VAL A 43 -0.28 -8.90 6.35
CA VAL A 43 -0.44 -8.21 7.63
C VAL A 43 -0.23 -6.71 7.48
N VAL A 44 -0.84 -5.94 8.36
CA VAL A 44 -0.50 -4.55 8.65
C VAL A 44 -0.04 -4.47 10.09
N ASP A 45 1.22 -4.13 10.31
CA ASP A 45 1.90 -4.28 11.60
C ASP A 45 1.63 -5.68 12.22
N ASP A 46 0.85 -5.77 13.29
CA ASP A 46 0.46 -7.00 13.99
C ASP A 46 -0.94 -7.52 13.62
N THR A 47 -1.63 -6.84 12.70
CA THR A 47 -3.00 -7.18 12.30
C THR A 47 -3.02 -7.94 10.97
N VAL A 48 -3.54 -9.16 10.98
CA VAL A 48 -3.74 -9.98 9.78
C VAL A 48 -4.84 -9.37 8.89
N LEU A 49 -4.51 -9.07 7.63
CA LEU A 49 -5.48 -8.70 6.60
C LEU A 49 -6.14 -9.95 6.00
N PHE A 50 -5.33 -10.97 5.72
CA PHE A 50 -5.77 -12.29 5.30
C PHE A 50 -4.67 -13.34 5.55
N ASP A 51 -5.10 -14.59 5.73
CA ASP A 51 -4.27 -15.79 5.71
C ASP A 51 -4.99 -16.84 4.85
N GLY A 52 -4.25 -17.50 3.96
CA GLY A 52 -4.77 -18.41 2.96
C GLY A 52 -4.94 -17.77 1.58
N ALA A 53 -6.05 -17.06 1.34
CA ALA A 53 -6.34 -16.48 0.02
C ALA A 53 -7.12 -15.16 0.06
N ALA A 54 -6.82 -14.24 -0.86
CA ALA A 54 -7.54 -12.99 -1.03
C ALA A 54 -7.66 -12.59 -2.51
N ALA A 55 -8.75 -11.91 -2.89
CA ALA A 55 -8.94 -11.39 -4.25
C ALA A 55 -7.97 -10.24 -4.63
N GLY A 56 -7.21 -9.74 -3.65
CA GLY A 56 -6.29 -8.61 -3.77
C GLY A 56 -6.22 -7.84 -2.47
N VAL A 57 -5.31 -6.87 -2.39
CA VAL A 57 -5.20 -5.93 -1.27
C VAL A 57 -4.94 -4.54 -1.83
N HIS A 58 -5.62 -3.53 -1.30
CA HIS A 58 -5.30 -2.12 -1.56
C HIS A 58 -4.55 -1.53 -0.39
N ILE A 59 -3.50 -0.76 -0.67
CA ILE A 59 -2.69 -0.03 0.31
C ILE A 59 -2.68 1.44 -0.08
N GLU A 60 -2.99 2.33 0.85
CA GLU A 60 -3.02 3.78 0.63
C GLU A 60 -2.19 4.52 1.68
N PRO A 61 -1.41 5.55 1.28
CA PRO A 61 -0.81 6.48 2.23
C PRO A 61 -1.89 7.24 3.00
N THR A 62 -1.63 7.55 4.26
CA THR A 62 -2.49 8.41 5.07
C THR A 62 -1.79 9.73 5.39
N LEU A 63 -2.56 10.82 5.50
CA LEU A 63 -2.02 12.14 5.86
C LEU A 63 -1.59 12.25 7.33
N THR A 64 -2.02 11.29 8.15
CA THR A 64 -1.74 11.19 9.58
C THR A 64 -1.00 9.89 9.89
N LEU A 65 -0.36 9.83 11.06
CA LEU A 65 0.13 8.56 11.60
C LEU A 65 -1.05 7.57 11.75
N PRO A 66 -0.82 6.25 11.58
CA PRO A 66 0.49 5.60 11.46
C PRO A 66 1.14 5.61 10.07
N GLY A 67 0.49 6.16 9.03
CA GLY A 67 1.12 6.52 7.75
C GLY A 67 0.63 5.73 6.54
N LEU A 68 0.09 4.53 6.75
CA LEU A 68 -0.67 3.81 5.72
C LEU A 68 -1.93 3.17 6.29
N ARG A 69 -2.81 2.80 5.37
CA ARG A 69 -3.91 1.87 5.61
C ARG A 69 -4.00 0.84 4.50
N ALA A 70 -4.49 -0.34 4.81
CA ALA A 70 -4.73 -1.38 3.83
C ALA A 70 -6.05 -2.11 4.06
N THR A 71 -6.59 -2.73 3.01
CA THR A 71 -7.81 -3.53 3.07
C THR A 71 -7.71 -4.69 2.07
N PRO A 72 -8.15 -5.91 2.44
CA PRO A 72 -8.36 -6.98 1.48
C PRO A 72 -9.52 -6.63 0.54
N GLY A 73 -9.36 -6.89 -0.76
CA GLY A 73 -10.40 -6.83 -1.79
C GLY A 73 -10.95 -5.44 -2.16
N ALA A 74 -11.81 -5.43 -3.19
CA ALA A 74 -12.50 -4.26 -3.72
C ALA A 74 -13.94 -4.08 -3.19
N ARG A 75 -14.35 -4.89 -2.19
CA ARG A 75 -15.74 -4.86 -1.70
C ARG A 75 -15.92 -3.79 -0.62
N PRO A 76 -17.04 -3.05 -0.64
CA PRO A 76 -17.25 -1.87 0.21
C PRO A 76 -17.40 -2.17 1.71
N TRP A 77 -17.57 -3.44 2.10
CA TRP A 77 -17.68 -3.85 3.50
C TRP A 77 -16.37 -4.34 4.13
N PHE A 78 -15.27 -4.41 3.38
CA PHE A 78 -13.98 -4.75 3.98
C PHE A 78 -13.46 -3.58 4.83
N ARG A 79 -12.97 -3.90 6.02
CA ARG A 79 -12.49 -2.93 6.98
C ARG A 79 -11.05 -2.53 6.65
N TRP A 80 -10.83 -1.22 6.54
CA TRP A 80 -9.48 -0.66 6.49
C TRP A 80 -8.74 -0.87 7.81
N VAL A 81 -7.52 -1.35 7.73
CA VAL A 81 -6.58 -1.47 8.84
C VAL A 81 -5.47 -0.43 8.64
N SER A 82 -5.23 0.39 9.65
CA SER A 82 -4.17 1.40 9.64
C SER A 82 -2.93 0.90 10.36
N GLY A 83 -1.74 1.22 9.85
CA GLY A 83 -0.48 0.80 10.46
C GLY A 83 0.74 1.46 9.82
N ARG A 84 1.92 1.02 10.22
CA ARG A 84 3.20 1.58 9.76
C ARG A 84 3.71 0.83 8.55
N ALA A 85 3.48 -0.48 8.49
CA ALA A 85 3.91 -1.34 7.40
C ALA A 85 2.79 -2.31 7.01
N ALA A 86 2.70 -2.60 5.72
CA ALA A 86 1.90 -3.68 5.17
C ALA A 86 2.87 -4.68 4.53
N GLN A 87 2.81 -5.95 4.92
CA GLN A 87 3.71 -7.00 4.44
C GLN A 87 2.91 -8.14 3.81
N LEU A 88 3.43 -8.67 2.72
CA LEU A 88 2.88 -9.82 2.01
C LEU A 88 3.94 -10.93 1.90
N GLY A 89 3.55 -12.15 2.24
CA GLY A 89 4.19 -13.38 1.79
C GLY A 89 3.19 -14.19 0.96
N SER A 90 3.54 -14.55 -0.27
CA SER A 90 2.63 -15.23 -1.20
C SER A 90 3.34 -16.25 -2.09
N THR A 91 2.55 -17.10 -2.74
CA THR A 91 3.04 -17.96 -3.83
C THR A 91 3.30 -17.17 -5.11
N GLY A 92 2.64 -16.02 -5.25
CA GLY A 92 2.85 -15.00 -6.26
C GLY A 92 1.80 -13.89 -6.13
N ALA A 93 2.19 -12.65 -6.40
CA ALA A 93 1.29 -11.50 -6.51
C ALA A 93 1.87 -10.46 -7.48
N ASP A 94 0.99 -9.82 -8.24
CA ASP A 94 1.35 -8.65 -9.04
C ASP A 94 1.25 -7.39 -8.19
N VAL A 95 2.27 -6.53 -8.29
CA VAL A 95 2.32 -5.27 -7.53
C VAL A 95 2.04 -4.12 -8.46
N VAL A 96 1.03 -3.31 -8.16
CA VAL A 96 0.73 -2.06 -8.86
C VAL A 96 1.03 -0.88 -7.95
N ARG A 97 1.78 0.09 -8.44
CA ARG A 97 2.23 1.29 -7.71
C ARG A 97 1.70 2.52 -8.43
N ASP A 98 0.76 3.23 -7.83
CA ASP A 98 0.16 4.44 -8.42
C ASP A 98 -0.29 4.23 -9.88
N GLY A 99 -0.89 3.06 -10.15
CA GLY A 99 -1.36 2.66 -11.48
C GLY A 99 -0.31 1.97 -12.38
N VAL A 100 0.96 1.92 -11.97
CA VAL A 100 2.05 1.31 -12.73
C VAL A 100 2.34 -0.11 -12.21
N ALA A 101 2.15 -1.12 -13.07
CA ALA A 101 2.44 -2.50 -12.73
C ALA A 101 3.96 -2.76 -12.65
N ALA A 102 4.38 -3.57 -11.68
CA ALA A 102 5.73 -4.12 -11.62
C ALA A 102 6.00 -5.02 -12.82
N PRO A 103 7.25 -5.17 -13.26
CA PRO A 103 7.57 -6.01 -14.43
C PRO A 103 7.38 -7.51 -14.18
N ARG A 104 7.34 -7.96 -12.91
CA ARG A 104 7.24 -9.38 -12.54
C ARG A 104 6.39 -9.54 -11.29
N SER A 105 5.66 -10.66 -11.20
CA SER A 105 5.05 -11.10 -9.95
C SER A 105 6.11 -11.39 -8.89
N VAL A 106 5.77 -11.16 -7.64
CA VAL A 106 6.66 -11.36 -6.49
C VAL A 106 6.03 -12.30 -5.46
N ARG A 107 6.88 -12.98 -4.69
CA ARG A 107 6.45 -13.79 -3.54
C ARG A 107 6.46 -13.02 -2.23
N ARG A 108 7.12 -11.87 -2.21
CA ARG A 108 7.22 -10.98 -1.04
C ARG A 108 7.13 -9.55 -1.52
N SER A 109 6.37 -8.74 -0.80
CA SER A 109 6.29 -7.30 -1.02
C SER A 109 5.97 -6.62 0.29
N THR A 110 6.47 -5.40 0.49
CA THR A 110 6.28 -4.64 1.72
C THR A 110 6.17 -3.17 1.43
N PHE A 111 5.11 -2.55 1.93
CA PHE A 111 4.97 -1.10 2.00
C PHE A 111 5.20 -0.64 3.41
N TYR A 112 5.93 0.44 3.62
CA TYR A 112 6.22 0.98 4.95
C TYR A 112 6.26 2.49 4.95
N ARG A 113 5.88 3.08 6.07
CA ARG A 113 6.10 4.49 6.36
C ARG A 113 7.60 4.76 6.44
N HIS A 114 8.09 5.66 5.61
CA HIS A 114 9.45 6.14 5.68
C HIS A 114 9.67 6.99 6.94
N VAL A 115 10.88 6.98 7.48
CA VAL A 115 11.23 7.75 8.70
C VAL A 115 11.09 9.26 8.48
N GLU A 116 11.36 9.72 7.27
CA GLU A 116 11.13 11.10 6.85
C GLU A 116 9.80 11.25 6.12
N GLY A 117 9.04 12.26 6.51
CA GLY A 117 7.78 12.63 5.86
C GLY A 117 7.98 13.58 4.67
N TRP A 118 6.93 13.73 3.87
CA TRP A 118 6.89 14.68 2.76
C TRP A 118 6.31 16.03 3.17
N LEU A 119 6.79 17.08 2.54
CA LEU A 119 6.22 18.42 2.66
C LEU A 119 5.08 18.58 1.66
N LEU A 120 3.85 18.40 2.14
CA LEU A 120 2.66 18.55 1.31
C LEU A 120 2.13 19.98 1.41
N VAL A 121 2.10 20.65 0.26
CA VAL A 121 1.52 21.99 0.08
C VAL A 121 0.06 21.85 -0.31
N ARG A 122 -0.84 22.49 0.45
CA ARG A 122 -2.30 22.47 0.23
C ARG A 122 -2.89 23.86 0.32
#